data_AF-A0A662X1Y0-F1
#
_entry.id   AF-A0A662X1Y0-F1
#
_cell.length_a   1.000
_cell.length_b   1.000
_cell.length_c   1.000
_cell.angle_alpha   90.00
_cell.angle_beta   90.00
_cell.angle_gamma   90.00
#
_symmetry.space_group_name_H-M   'P 1'
#
loop_
_entity.id
_entity.type
_entity.pdbx_description
1 polymer ?
#
loop_
_entity_poly.entity_id
_entity_poly.type
_entity_poly.pdbx_seq_one_letter_code
_entity_poly.pdbx_strand_id
1 'polypeptide(L)'
;MSDGSSTLVAGGGDAIGEIVSVDGTKESEDCSGRGYCEEINFGRCDCFLGYTNSDGNGGASTFQFNRGDCGALSRIPVACLGDLQCSGHGTCSSDPSYRCACAEGWRSGDCSERI
;
A
#
# COMPACT_ATOMS: atom_id res chain seq x y z
N MET A 1 -37.69 5.04 28.16
CA MET A 1 -36.69 3.97 28.30
C MET A 1 -35.80 4.11 27.08
N SER A 2 -34.51 4.39 27.25
CA SER A 2 -33.60 4.51 26.09
C SER A 2 -33.20 3.11 25.68
N ASP A 3 -33.61 2.71 24.48
CA ASP A 3 -33.16 1.46 23.88
C ASP A 3 -31.66 1.59 23.59
N GLY A 4 -30.86 0.71 24.20
CA GLY A 4 -29.42 0.66 23.97
C GLY A 4 -29.10 0.16 22.56
N SER A 5 -28.07 0.73 21.94
CA SER A 5 -27.56 0.25 20.64
C SER A 5 -26.72 -1.01 20.86
N SER A 6 -26.96 -2.06 20.06
CA SER A 6 -26.20 -3.31 20.10
C SER A 6 -25.25 -3.37 18.91
N THR A 7 -23.96 -3.62 19.18
CA THR A 7 -22.90 -3.72 18.17
C THR A 7 -22.49 -5.17 18.00
N LEU A 8 -22.41 -5.62 16.75
CA LEU A 8 -21.91 -6.94 16.38
C LEU A 8 -20.54 -6.75 15.71
N VAL A 9 -19.53 -7.46 16.19
CA VAL A 9 -18.15 -7.43 15.66
C VAL A 9 -17.77 -8.85 15.27
N ALA A 10 -17.25 -9.03 14.06
CA ALA A 10 -16.70 -10.29 13.57
C ALA A 10 -15.31 -10.03 12.97
N GLY A 11 -14.41 -11.00 13.07
CA GLY A 11 -13.06 -10.96 12.51
C GLY A 11 -12.55 -12.37 12.22
N GLY A 12 -11.41 -12.50 11.52
CA GLY A 12 -10.81 -13.79 11.23
C GLY A 12 -11.63 -14.69 10.30
N GLY A 13 -12.42 -14.11 9.38
CA GLY A 13 -13.26 -14.89 8.46
C GLY A 13 -14.67 -15.19 8.96
N ASP A 14 -15.06 -14.74 10.15
CA ASP A 14 -16.44 -14.88 10.60
C ASP A 14 -17.40 -13.97 9.81
N ALA A 15 -18.56 -14.51 9.46
CA ALA A 15 -19.57 -13.85 8.64
C ALA A 15 -20.49 -12.95 9.47
N ILE A 16 -20.72 -11.73 8.99
CA ILE A 16 -21.83 -10.87 9.43
C ILE A 16 -22.82 -10.73 8.27
N GLY A 17 -23.87 -11.56 8.27
CA GLY A 17 -24.75 -11.70 7.12
C GLY A 17 -24.02 -12.38 5.95
N GLU A 18 -23.94 -11.71 4.80
CA GLU A 18 -23.24 -12.20 3.60
C GLU A 18 -21.78 -11.69 3.50
N ILE A 19 -21.35 -10.83 4.42
CA ILE A 19 -20.03 -10.22 4.39
C ILE A 19 -19.08 -11.06 5.24
N VAL A 20 -17.97 -11.49 4.63
CA VAL A 20 -16.89 -12.23 5.28
C VAL A 20 -15.62 -11.38 5.20
N SER A 21 -14.95 -11.21 6.34
CA SER A 21 -13.63 -10.57 6.38
C SER A 21 -12.58 -11.55 5.85
N VAL A 22 -11.58 -11.04 5.13
CA VAL A 22 -10.42 -11.84 4.75
C VAL A 22 -9.21 -11.26 5.47
N ASP A 23 -8.51 -12.10 6.21
CA ASP A 23 -7.28 -11.67 6.87
C ASP A 23 -6.22 -11.32 5.83
N GLY A 24 -5.71 -10.10 5.93
CA GLY A 24 -4.61 -9.64 5.10
C GLY A 24 -3.34 -10.41 5.46
N THR A 25 -2.68 -10.97 4.45
CA THR A 25 -1.39 -11.67 4.61
C THR A 25 -0.18 -10.77 4.38
N LYS A 26 -0.42 -9.48 4.10
CA LYS A 26 0.60 -8.51 3.70
C LYS A 26 0.77 -7.43 4.75
N GLU A 27 1.96 -6.87 4.82
CA GLU A 27 2.29 -5.76 5.71
C GLU A 27 1.44 -4.51 5.40
N SER A 28 0.98 -3.84 6.46
CA SER A 28 0.29 -2.55 6.36
C SER A 28 1.33 -1.43 6.24
N GLU A 29 1.96 -1.33 5.08
CA GLU A 29 2.94 -0.29 4.75
C GLU A 29 2.27 0.87 4.01
N ASP A 30 2.70 2.10 4.28
CA ASP A 30 2.19 3.29 3.60
C ASP A 30 2.39 3.18 2.10
N CYS A 31 1.29 3.34 1.34
CA CYS A 31 1.27 3.18 -0.10
C CYS A 31 1.93 1.89 -0.60
N SER A 32 1.90 0.82 0.21
CA SER A 32 2.55 -0.47 -0.04
C SER A 32 4.08 -0.40 -0.29
N GLY A 33 4.72 0.71 0.11
CA GLY A 33 6.11 1.05 -0.23
C GLY A 33 6.33 1.30 -1.72
N ARG A 34 5.24 1.62 -2.45
CA ARG A 34 5.16 1.65 -3.92
C ARG A 34 4.54 2.96 -4.45
N GLY A 35 4.46 3.97 -3.60
CA GLY A 35 4.09 5.32 -3.99
C GLY A 35 4.52 6.36 -2.98
N TYR A 36 4.30 7.63 -3.33
CA TYR A 36 4.40 8.76 -2.42
C TYR A 36 3.08 8.95 -1.70
N CYS A 37 3.12 9.10 -0.38
CA CYS A 37 1.94 9.48 0.40
C CYS A 37 1.84 11.00 0.43
N GLU A 38 0.87 11.58 -0.28
CA GLU A 38 0.59 13.02 -0.20
C GLU A 38 -0.27 13.33 1.03
N GLU A 39 0.39 13.59 2.17
CA GLU A 39 -0.25 13.88 3.46
C GLU A 39 -1.12 15.15 3.44
N ILE A 40 -0.78 16.14 2.61
CA ILE A 40 -1.30 17.51 2.77
C ILE A 40 -2.66 17.74 2.06
N ASN A 41 -2.94 17.07 0.94
CA ASN A 41 -4.12 17.41 0.14
C ASN A 41 -5.25 16.39 0.23
N PHE A 42 -4.96 15.08 0.16
CA PHE A 42 -6.01 14.06 0.00
C PHE A 42 -5.77 12.75 0.74
N GLY A 43 -4.61 12.54 1.37
CA GLY A 43 -4.26 11.24 1.95
C GLY A 43 -4.27 10.13 0.91
N ARG A 44 -3.74 10.42 -0.29
CA ARG A 44 -3.72 9.53 -1.44
C ARG A 44 -2.29 9.09 -1.74
N CYS A 45 -2.15 7.90 -2.31
CA CYS A 45 -0.88 7.41 -2.82
C CYS A 45 -0.70 7.79 -4.29
N ASP A 46 0.41 8.44 -4.59
CA ASP A 46 0.85 8.65 -5.97
C ASP A 46 1.80 7.52 -6.36
N CYS A 47 1.35 6.66 -7.27
CA CYS A 47 2.03 5.39 -7.51
C CYS A 47 3.28 5.55 -8.35
N PHE A 48 4.33 4.87 -7.93
CA PHE A 48 5.53 4.76 -8.73
C PHE A 48 5.28 3.98 -10.01
N LEU A 49 6.11 4.27 -11.01
CA LEU A 49 6.05 3.64 -12.31
C LEU A 49 6.28 2.13 -12.19
N GLY A 50 5.30 1.32 -12.62
CA GLY A 50 5.30 -0.12 -12.31
C GLY A 50 4.10 -0.56 -11.50
N TYR A 51 3.53 0.37 -10.75
CA TYR A 51 2.50 0.10 -9.76
C TYR A 51 1.20 0.83 -10.09
N THR A 52 0.11 0.36 -9.50
CA THR A 52 -1.22 0.96 -9.60
C THR A 52 -2.06 0.59 -8.39
N ASN A 53 -3.19 1.26 -8.22
CA ASN A 53 -4.12 1.01 -7.14
C ASN A 53 -4.56 -0.44 -7.12
N SER A 54 -4.63 -1.03 -5.93
CA SER A 54 -5.04 -2.42 -5.78
C SER A 54 -6.49 -2.57 -5.34
N ASP A 55 -7.02 -3.76 -5.56
CA ASP A 55 -8.27 -4.25 -4.98
C ASP A 55 -8.10 -4.72 -3.51
N GLY A 56 -6.91 -4.58 -2.93
CA GLY A 56 -6.56 -5.10 -1.60
C GLY A 56 -6.21 -6.58 -1.56
N ASN A 57 -6.37 -7.33 -2.67
CA ASN A 57 -6.10 -8.76 -2.76
C ASN A 57 -4.97 -9.09 -3.77
N GLY A 58 -4.18 -8.09 -4.15
CA GLY A 58 -3.06 -8.22 -5.08
C GLY A 58 -3.43 -8.06 -6.56
N GLY A 59 -4.71 -7.84 -6.88
CA GLY A 59 -5.18 -7.44 -8.20
C GLY A 59 -5.21 -5.93 -8.37
N ALA A 60 -5.29 -5.48 -9.63
CA ALA A 60 -5.52 -4.07 -9.93
C ALA A 60 -6.94 -3.64 -9.52
N SER A 61 -7.08 -2.39 -9.10
CA SER A 61 -8.36 -1.83 -8.67
C SER A 61 -9.43 -1.88 -9.76
N THR A 62 -10.68 -2.02 -9.35
CA THR A 62 -11.87 -1.87 -10.21
C THR A 62 -12.72 -0.69 -9.73
N PHE A 63 -13.80 -0.37 -10.45
CA PHE A 63 -14.76 0.66 -10.01
C PHE A 63 -15.39 0.36 -8.64
N GLN A 64 -15.46 -0.91 -8.23
CA GLN A 64 -16.08 -1.34 -6.98
C GLN A 64 -15.05 -1.56 -5.86
N PHE A 65 -13.81 -1.88 -6.22
CA PHE A 65 -12.74 -2.21 -5.29
C PHE A 65 -11.49 -1.39 -5.60
N ASN A 66 -11.30 -0.30 -4.86
CA ASN A 66 -10.15 0.58 -5.00
C ASN A 66 -9.65 1.02 -3.62
N ARG A 67 -8.47 0.51 -3.24
CA ARG A 67 -7.85 0.83 -1.96
C ARG A 67 -6.95 2.07 -2.01
N GLY A 68 -6.58 2.52 -3.21
CA GLY A 68 -5.73 3.70 -3.40
C GLY A 68 -4.30 3.54 -2.86
N ASP A 69 -3.75 2.33 -2.85
CA ASP A 69 -2.55 1.95 -2.06
C ASP A 69 -1.33 1.52 -2.89
N CYS A 70 -1.37 1.66 -4.22
CA CYS A 70 -0.28 1.24 -5.11
C CYS A 70 0.18 -0.23 -4.97
N GLY A 71 -0.69 -1.09 -4.40
CA GLY A 71 -0.35 -2.47 -4.09
C GLY A 71 -0.32 -3.41 -5.29
N ALA A 72 -0.84 -2.99 -6.45
CA ALA A 72 -0.95 -3.81 -7.66
C ALA A 72 0.14 -3.47 -8.69
N LEU A 73 0.52 -4.45 -9.50
CA LEU A 73 1.44 -4.24 -10.61
C LEU A 73 0.66 -3.74 -11.84
N SER A 74 1.06 -2.59 -12.39
CA SER A 74 0.62 -2.15 -13.73
C SER A 74 1.54 -2.71 -14.82
N ARG A 75 2.79 -2.98 -14.48
CA ARG A 75 3.80 -3.60 -15.33
C ARG A 75 4.88 -4.23 -14.45
N ILE A 76 5.74 -5.07 -15.04
CA ILE A 76 6.85 -5.69 -14.31
C ILE A 76 7.87 -4.61 -13.92
N PRO A 77 8.18 -4.41 -12.64
CA PRO A 77 9.29 -3.55 -12.23
C PRO A 77 10.59 -4.22 -12.66
N VAL A 78 11.51 -3.46 -13.27
CA VAL A 78 12.80 -3.99 -13.75
C VAL A 78 14.00 -3.44 -12.97
N ALA A 79 13.75 -2.48 -12.07
CA ALA A 79 14.73 -1.83 -11.22
C ALA A 79 14.04 -1.13 -10.04
N CYS A 80 14.81 -0.79 -9.01
CA CYS A 80 14.35 0.08 -7.95
C CYS A 80 14.10 1.51 -8.44
N LEU A 81 13.27 2.20 -7.68
CA LEU A 81 12.73 3.52 -7.99
C LEU A 81 13.73 4.64 -7.63
N GLY A 82 13.50 5.82 -8.21
CA GLY A 82 14.34 7.02 -8.06
C GLY A 82 15.21 7.32 -9.30
N ASP A 83 15.65 8.58 -9.45
CA ASP A 83 16.60 9.02 -10.50
C ASP A 83 17.97 8.34 -10.34
N LEU A 84 18.35 8.13 -9.08
CA LEU A 84 19.37 7.18 -8.64
C LEU A 84 18.66 6.10 -7.82
N GLN A 85 19.16 4.86 -7.82
CA GLN A 85 18.54 3.77 -7.05
C GLN A 85 18.30 4.18 -5.60
N CYS A 86 17.04 4.13 -5.16
CA CYS A 86 16.60 4.55 -3.82
C CYS A 86 17.06 5.97 -3.46
N SER A 87 17.13 6.85 -4.47
CA SER A 87 17.58 8.23 -4.37
C SER A 87 18.96 8.39 -3.71
N GLY A 88 19.79 7.33 -3.70
CA GLY A 88 21.08 7.30 -3.00
C GLY A 88 20.97 7.27 -1.46
N HIS A 89 19.78 7.06 -0.95
CA HIS A 89 19.44 7.11 0.48
C HIS A 89 18.88 5.79 1.00
N GLY A 90 19.14 4.69 0.29
CA GLY A 90 18.71 3.37 0.70
C GLY A 90 19.41 2.27 -0.08
N THR A 91 19.05 1.03 0.25
CA THR A 91 19.52 -0.17 -0.45
C THR A 91 18.39 -0.76 -1.28
N CYS A 92 18.69 -1.09 -2.54
CA CYS A 92 17.76 -1.70 -3.48
C CYS A 92 17.71 -3.22 -3.32
N SER A 93 16.51 -3.79 -3.19
CA SER A 93 16.29 -5.24 -3.31
C SER A 93 16.22 -5.67 -4.77
N SER A 94 16.58 -6.93 -5.05
CA SER A 94 16.54 -7.50 -6.39
C SER A 94 15.13 -7.96 -6.80
N ASP A 95 15.05 -8.61 -7.98
CA ASP A 95 13.89 -9.41 -8.37
C ASP A 95 13.40 -10.32 -7.22
N PRO A 96 12.09 -10.47 -7.02
CA PRO A 96 10.99 -9.86 -7.77
C PRO A 96 10.45 -8.54 -7.19
N SER A 97 11.02 -8.06 -6.07
CA SER A 97 10.40 -6.99 -5.28
C SER A 97 10.81 -5.59 -5.69
N TYR A 98 12.08 -5.37 -6.08
CA TYR A 98 12.61 -4.04 -6.47
C TYR A 98 12.21 -2.89 -5.53
N ARG A 99 12.20 -3.18 -4.22
CA ARG A 99 11.89 -2.26 -3.12
C ARG A 99 13.16 -1.65 -2.54
N CYS A 100 13.03 -0.41 -2.08
CA CYS A 100 14.08 0.31 -1.37
C CYS A 100 13.91 0.18 0.15
N ALA A 101 14.99 -0.17 0.84
CA ALA A 101 15.09 -0.03 2.29
C ALA A 101 15.84 1.27 2.61
N CYS A 102 15.15 2.25 3.18
CA CYS A 102 15.67 3.59 3.41
C CYS A 102 16.62 3.67 4.60
N ALA A 103 17.63 4.54 4.48
CA ALA A 103 18.51 4.93 5.57
C ALA A 103 17.76 5.78 6.61
N GLU A 104 18.33 5.89 7.80
CA GLU A 104 17.74 6.67 8.89
C GLU A 104 17.44 8.12 8.47
N GLY A 105 16.24 8.59 8.80
CA GLY A 105 15.77 9.94 8.45
C GLY A 105 15.25 10.09 7.01
N TRP A 106 15.05 8.99 6.28
CA TRP A 106 14.42 8.97 4.95
C TRP A 106 13.18 8.06 4.91
N ARG A 107 12.18 8.46 4.13
CA ARG A 107 10.92 7.75 3.88
C ARG A 107 10.55 7.80 2.39
N SER A 108 9.39 7.25 2.04
CA SER A 108 8.92 6.98 0.66
C SER A 108 9.50 5.69 0.05
N GLY A 109 8.81 5.14 -0.94
CA GLY A 109 9.22 3.91 -1.64
C GLY A 109 10.51 4.04 -2.47
N ASP A 110 11.01 5.26 -2.68
CA ASP A 110 12.28 5.58 -3.32
C ASP A 110 13.28 6.31 -2.40
N CYS A 111 12.95 6.50 -1.11
CA CYS A 111 13.79 7.18 -0.12
C CYS A 111 14.17 8.63 -0.43
N SER A 112 13.35 9.38 -1.19
CA SER A 112 13.59 10.80 -1.48
C SER A 112 13.03 11.77 -0.44
N GLU A 113 12.18 11.31 0.47
CA GLU A 113 11.49 12.17 1.45
C GLU A 113 12.16 12.10 2.82
N ARG A 114 12.22 13.24 3.53
CA ARG A 114 12.71 13.29 4.92
C ARG A 114 11.58 12.92 5.90
N ILE A 115 11.98 12.32 7.02
CA ILE A 115 11.12 12.11 8.20
C ILE A 115 11.11 13.37 9.06
#